data_AF-A0A933G1Z8-F1
#
_entry.id   AF-A0A933G1Z8-F1
#
_cell.length_a   1.000
_cell.length_b   1.000
_cell.length_c   1.000
_cell.angle_alpha   90.00
_cell.angle_beta   90.00
_cell.angle_gamma   90.00
#
_symmetry.space_group_name_H-M   'P 1'
#
loop_
_entity.id
_entity.type
_entity.pdbx_description
1 polymer ?
#
loop_
_entity_poly.entity_id
_entity_poly.type
_entity_poly.pdbx_seq_one_letter_code
_entity_poly.pdbx_strand_id
1 'polypeptide(L)'
;VRPFVEEFRMADGRRLFLLGEGRLINLAAAEGHPASVMDMSFANQALSVEYLVLLEERLAPGVYTVPREIDEEIARLKLAALGVRIDELTDEQRTYLSSWEEGT
;
A
#
# COMPACT_ATOMS: atom_id res chain seq x y z
N VAL A 1 -16.83 19.99 -24.32
CA VAL A 1 -15.69 19.18 -23.85
C VAL A 1 -16.25 17.87 -23.27
N ARG A 2 -15.45 16.81 -23.06
CA ARG A 2 -15.93 15.53 -22.50
C ARG A 2 -16.28 15.68 -21.00
N PRO A 3 -17.04 14.74 -20.40
CA PRO A 3 -17.24 14.72 -18.95
C PRO A 3 -15.92 14.80 -18.18
N PHE A 4 -15.91 15.50 -17.05
CA PHE A 4 -14.74 15.75 -16.19
C PHE A 4 -13.60 16.54 -16.82
N VAL A 5 -13.83 17.21 -17.95
CA VAL A 5 -12.83 18.06 -18.61
C VAL A 5 -13.43 19.45 -18.85
N GLU A 6 -12.82 20.47 -18.27
CA GLU A 6 -13.21 21.87 -18.44
C GLU A 6 -12.16 22.62 -19.28
N GLU A 7 -12.58 23.37 -20.30
CA GLU A 7 -11.69 24.19 -21.11
C GLU A 7 -11.70 25.64 -20.61
N PHE A 8 -10.53 26.16 -20.24
CA PHE A 8 -10.32 27.56 -19.95
C PHE A 8 -9.58 28.24 -21.11
N ARG A 9 -10.12 29.34 -21.61
CA ARG A 9 -9.48 30.18 -22.63
C ARG A 9 -8.76 31.34 -21.94
N MET A 10 -7.45 31.40 -22.12
CA MET A 10 -6.60 32.43 -21.54
C MET A 10 -6.62 33.70 -22.41
N ALA A 11 -6.31 34.85 -21.81
CA ALA A 11 -6.26 36.14 -22.50
C ALA A 11 -5.21 36.19 -23.65
N ASP A 12 -4.17 35.34 -23.58
CA ASP A 12 -3.12 35.20 -24.59
C ASP A 12 -3.45 34.19 -25.70
N GLY A 13 -4.67 33.65 -25.72
CA GLY A 13 -5.14 32.70 -26.72
C GLY A 13 -4.81 31.22 -26.42
N ARG A 14 -4.10 30.90 -25.34
CA ARG A 14 -3.91 29.51 -24.91
C ARG A 14 -5.23 28.90 -24.41
N ARG A 15 -5.33 27.58 -24.56
CA ARG A 15 -6.43 26.77 -24.00
C ARG A 15 -5.87 25.83 -22.95
N LEU A 16 -6.42 25.87 -21.75
CA LEU A 16 -6.10 24.95 -20.66
C LEU A 16 -7.26 23.98 -20.47
N PHE A 17 -6.96 22.70 -20.27
CA PHE A 17 -7.97 21.70 -19.96
C PHE A 17 -7.78 21.24 -18.52
N LEU A 18 -8.69 21.64 -17.64
CA LEU A 18 -8.71 21.20 -16.25
C LEU A 18 -9.44 19.86 -16.16
N LEU A 19 -8.77 18.88 -15.57
CA LEU A 19 -9.31 17.55 -15.39
C LEU A 19 -9.86 17.41 -13.97
N GLY A 20 -11.06 16.85 -13.84
CA GLY A 20 -11.67 16.52 -12.55
C GLY A 20 -11.82 17.70 -11.60
N GLU A 21 -11.90 18.93 -12.10
CA GLU A 21 -11.95 20.17 -11.29
C GLU A 21 -10.76 20.28 -10.31
N GLY A 22 -9.60 19.72 -10.66
CA GLY A 22 -8.42 19.69 -9.79
C GLY A 22 -8.47 18.64 -8.68
N ARG A 23 -9.50 17.79 -8.64
CA ARG A 23 -9.59 16.64 -7.73
C ARG A 23 -8.71 15.48 -8.22
N LEU A 24 -8.60 14.44 -7.40
CA LEU A 24 -7.87 13.22 -7.72
C LEU A 24 -8.42 12.58 -9.00
N ILE A 25 -7.73 12.78 -10.12
CA ILE A 25 -8.28 12.48 -11.44
C ILE A 25 -8.54 10.99 -11.65
N ASN A 26 -7.70 10.14 -11.07
CA ASN A 26 -7.87 8.69 -11.11
C ASN A 26 -9.17 8.23 -10.42
N LEU A 27 -9.67 8.97 -9.43
CA LEU A 27 -10.94 8.68 -8.77
C LEU A 27 -12.11 9.48 -9.37
N ALA A 28 -11.84 10.70 -9.82
CA ALA A 28 -12.87 11.63 -10.31
C ALA A 28 -13.31 11.31 -11.74
N ALA A 29 -12.41 10.78 -12.58
CA ALA A 29 -12.69 10.51 -13.99
C ALA A 29 -12.28 9.08 -14.43
N ALA A 30 -11.92 8.22 -13.47
CA ALA A 30 -11.64 6.80 -13.69
C ALA A 30 -12.06 6.00 -12.44
N GLU A 31 -11.63 4.75 -12.34
CA GLU A 31 -12.07 3.79 -11.30
C GLU A 31 -11.09 3.68 -10.12
N GLY A 32 -10.11 4.58 -10.03
CA GLY A 32 -9.08 4.55 -8.99
C GLY A 32 -8.02 3.48 -9.23
N HIS A 33 -7.50 2.93 -8.14
CA HIS A 33 -6.56 1.81 -8.20
C HIS A 33 -7.33 0.51 -8.47
N PRO A 34 -6.76 -0.41 -9.29
CA PRO A 34 -7.37 -1.70 -9.52
C PRO A 34 -7.47 -2.50 -8.22
N ALA A 35 -8.45 -3.41 -8.15
CA ALA A 35 -8.67 -4.27 -6.99
C ALA A 35 -7.41 -5.04 -6.56
N SER A 36 -6.56 -5.43 -7.52
CA SER A 36 -5.28 -6.12 -7.28
C SER A 36 -4.22 -5.29 -6.57
N VAL A 37 -4.40 -3.98 -6.45
CA VAL A 37 -3.51 -3.11 -5.65
C VAL A 37 -4.19 -2.70 -4.35
N MET A 38 -5.52 -2.51 -4.40
CA MET A 38 -6.31 -2.15 -3.22
C MET A 38 -6.44 -3.30 -2.21
N ASP A 39 -6.34 -4.56 -2.64
CA ASP A 39 -6.46 -5.73 -1.75
C ASP A 39 -5.41 -5.71 -0.62
N MET A 40 -4.16 -5.37 -0.92
CA MET A 40 -3.11 -5.21 0.09
C MET A 40 -3.38 -4.04 1.04
N SER A 41 -3.94 -2.94 0.54
CA SER A 41 -4.31 -1.78 1.37
C SER A 41 -5.43 -2.14 2.35
N PHE A 42 -6.45 -2.85 1.88
CA PHE A 42 -7.56 -3.29 2.73
C PHE A 42 -7.15 -4.40 3.69
N ALA A 43 -6.23 -5.30 3.30
CA ALA A 43 -5.65 -6.28 4.21
C ALA A 43 -4.89 -5.59 5.35
N ASN A 44 -4.11 -4.55 5.05
CA ASN A 44 -3.43 -3.72 6.06
C ASN A 44 -4.43 -3.10 7.04
N GLN A 45 -5.52 -2.54 6.54
CA GLN A 45 -6.57 -1.97 7.40
C GLN A 45 -7.24 -3.04 8.27
N ALA A 46 -7.59 -4.19 7.70
CA ALA A 46 -8.27 -5.26 8.42
C ALA A 46 -7.39 -5.84 9.54
N LEU A 47 -6.14 -6.20 9.23
CA LEU A 47 -5.21 -6.76 10.22
C LEU A 47 -4.76 -5.73 11.25
N SER A 48 -4.66 -4.46 10.88
CA SER A 48 -4.41 -3.39 11.85
C SER A 48 -5.57 -3.24 12.84
N VAL A 49 -6.82 -3.34 12.37
CA VAL A 49 -7.99 -3.32 13.27
C VAL A 49 -8.01 -4.55 14.16
N GLU A 50 -7.72 -5.74 13.63
CA GLU A 50 -7.60 -6.97 14.43
C GLU A 50 -6.52 -6.82 15.52
N TYR A 51 -5.34 -6.31 15.15
CA TYR A 51 -4.25 -6.03 16.09
C TYR A 51 -4.70 -5.11 17.23
N LEU A 52 -5.38 -4.00 16.91
CA LEU A 52 -5.93 -3.08 17.91
C LEU A 52 -6.95 -3.73 18.84
N VAL A 53 -7.73 -4.69 18.36
CA VAL A 53 -8.75 -5.41 19.15
C VAL A 53 -8.13 -6.49 20.04
N LEU A 54 -7.10 -7.19 19.55
CA LEU A 54 -6.47 -8.32 20.23
C LEU A 54 -5.34 -7.92 21.19
N LEU A 55 -4.88 -6.67 21.14
CA LEU A 55 -3.86 -6.14 22.03
C LEU A 55 -4.28 -6.28 23.50
N GLU A 56 -3.64 -7.20 24.22
CA GLU A 56 -3.86 -7.45 25.65
C GLU A 56 -3.47 -6.23 26.50
N GLU A 57 -2.43 -5.49 26.09
CA GLU A 57 -2.07 -4.19 26.62
C GLU A 57 -2.64 -3.06 25.74
N ARG A 58 -3.45 -2.18 26.33
CA ARG A 58 -4.08 -1.08 25.60
C ARG A 58 -3.01 -0.05 25.21
N LEU A 59 -2.83 0.16 23.91
CA LEU A 59 -2.03 1.26 23.39
C LEU A 59 -2.54 2.60 23.96
N ALA A 60 -1.61 3.48 24.32
CA ALA A 60 -1.94 4.85 24.67
C ALA A 60 -2.51 5.60 23.45
N PRO A 61 -3.24 6.71 23.63
CA PRO A 61 -3.66 7.53 22.50
C PRO A 61 -2.44 8.02 21.70
N GLY A 62 -2.41 7.69 20.40
CA GLY A 62 -1.27 8.01 19.54
C GLY A 62 -1.44 7.48 18.12
N VAL A 63 -0.47 7.82 17.27
CA VAL A 63 -0.35 7.28 15.91
C VAL A 63 0.74 6.23 15.93
N TYR A 64 0.40 5.01 15.54
CA TYR A 64 1.30 3.87 15.50
C TYR A 64 1.51 3.42 14.07
N THR A 65 2.73 3.02 13.76
CA THR A 65 3.02 2.28 12.52
C THR A 65 2.44 0.88 12.61
N VAL A 66 2.03 0.32 11.48
CA VAL A 66 1.64 -1.09 11.39
C VAL A 66 2.85 -1.95 11.77
N PRO A 67 2.71 -2.93 12.68
CA PRO A 67 3.76 -3.90 12.99
C PRO A 67 4.31 -4.59 11.74
N ARG A 68 5.61 -4.85 11.71
CA ARG A 68 6.29 -5.41 10.53
C ARG A 68 5.75 -6.80 10.17
N GLU A 69 5.39 -7.57 11.17
CA GLU A 69 4.84 -8.92 11.05
C GLU A 69 3.52 -8.93 10.29
N ILE A 70 2.69 -7.89 10.47
CA ILE A 70 1.43 -7.73 9.73
C ILE A 70 1.71 -7.43 8.25
N ASP A 71 2.67 -6.56 7.97
CA ASP A 71 3.03 -6.21 6.59
C ASP A 71 3.65 -7.41 5.84
N GLU A 72 4.52 -8.17 6.51
CA GLU A 72 5.09 -9.43 6.01
C GLU A 72 4.00 -10.47 5.74
N GLU A 73 3.01 -10.61 6.63
CA GLU A 73 1.91 -11.54 6.46
C GLU A 73 1.03 -11.17 5.26
N ILE A 74 0.76 -9.88 5.04
CA ILE A 74 0.00 -9.40 3.87
C ILE A 74 0.76 -9.70 2.59
N ALA A 75 2.07 -9.45 2.56
CA ALA A 75 2.91 -9.80 1.42
C ALA A 75 2.88 -11.31 1.14
N ARG A 76 2.97 -12.15 2.18
CA ARG A 76 2.88 -13.61 2.06
C ARG A 76 1.53 -14.06 1.50
N LEU A 77 0.43 -13.51 2.02
CA LEU A 77 -0.93 -13.81 1.53
C LEU A 77 -1.11 -13.38 0.07
N LYS A 78 -0.55 -12.22 -0.31
CA LYS A 78 -0.59 -11.73 -1.69
C LYS A 78 0.13 -12.67 -2.64
N LEU A 79 1.35 -13.10 -2.30
CA LEU A 79 2.13 -14.03 -3.11
C LEU A 79 1.40 -15.37 -3.27
N ALA A 80 0.82 -15.88 -2.18
CA ALA A 80 0.01 -17.10 -2.21
C ALA A 80 -1.21 -16.96 -3.14
N ALA A 81 -1.93 -15.83 -3.08
CA ALA A 81 -3.08 -15.55 -3.96
C ALA A 81 -2.68 -15.43 -5.44
N LEU A 82 -1.46 -14.97 -5.73
CA LEU A 82 -0.88 -14.92 -7.08
C LEU A 82 -0.30 -16.27 -7.53
N GLY A 83 -0.26 -17.30 -6.67
CA GLY A 83 0.38 -18.58 -6.96
C GLY A 83 1.91 -18.49 -7.03
N VAL A 84 2.50 -17.43 -6.48
CA VAL A 84 3.96 -17.22 -6.42
C VAL A 84 4.51 -17.91 -5.18
N ARG A 85 5.57 -18.71 -5.35
CA ARG A 85 6.33 -19.31 -4.26
C ARG A 85 7.60 -18.51 -4.05
N ILE A 86 7.99 -18.38 -2.79
CA ILE A 86 9.28 -17.83 -2.38
C ILE A 86 10.07 -18.90 -1.65
N ASP A 87 11.38 -18.77 -1.69
CA ASP A 87 12.28 -19.66 -0.98
C ASP A 87 12.30 -19.34 0.52
N GLU A 88 12.65 -20.32 1.33
CA GLU A 88 12.91 -20.15 2.75
C GLU A 88 14.41 -20.23 3.01
N LEU A 89 14.92 -19.33 3.86
CA LEU A 89 16.31 -19.40 4.28
C LEU A 89 16.58 -20.70 5.04
N THR A 90 17.63 -21.40 4.65
CA THR A 90 18.15 -22.55 5.42
C THR A 90 18.69 -22.09 6.78
N ASP A 91 18.81 -23.01 7.74
CA ASP A 91 19.35 -22.70 9.06
C ASP A 91 20.77 -22.13 8.99
N GLU A 92 21.57 -22.64 8.05
CA GLU A 92 22.92 -22.14 7.77
C GLU A 92 22.88 -20.69 7.25
N GLN A 93 21.99 -20.38 6.30
CA GLN A 93 21.84 -19.02 5.78
C GLN A 93 21.34 -18.04 6.84
N ARG A 94 20.41 -18.46 7.72
CA ARG A 94 19.94 -17.65 8.85
C ARG A 94 21.06 -17.37 9.84
N THR A 95 21.85 -18.39 10.17
CA THR A 95 23.00 -18.28 11.07
C THR A 95 24.03 -17.33 10.49
N TYR A 96 24.40 -17.50 9.21
CA TYR A 96 25.33 -16.63 8.50
C TYR A 96 24.89 -15.16 8.54
N LEU A 97 23.62 -14.87 8.19
CA LEU A 97 23.07 -13.50 8.17
C LEU A 97 22.95 -12.85 9.55
N SER A 98 22.84 -13.64 10.62
CA SER A 98 22.69 -13.14 11.99
C SER A 98 24.01 -13.12 12.78
N SER A 99 25.06 -13.77 12.28
CA SER A 99 26.37 -13.84 12.91
C SER A 99 27.24 -12.64 12.52
N TRP A 100 27.97 -12.09 13.49
CA TRP A 100 29.00 -11.07 13.26
C TRP A 100 30.40 -11.70 13.02
N GLU A 101 30.52 -13.02 13.18
CA GLU A 101 31.80 -13.76 13.11
C GLU A 101 32.27 -13.98 11.67
N GLU A 102 31.35 -13.95 10.71
CA GLU A 102 31.59 -14.21 9.28
C GLU A 102 31.47 -12.91 8.42
N GLY A 103 31.59 -11.73 9.05
CA GLY A 103 31.44 -10.43 8.39
C GLY A 103 32.68 -9.51 8.51
N THR A 104 33.00 -8.77 7.45
CA THR A 104 33.71 -7.49 7.52
C THR A 104 32.94 -6.46 8.33
#